data_AF-A0A7V7TWZ9-F1
#
_entry.id   AF-A0A7V7TWZ9-F1
#
_cell.length_a   1.000
_cell.length_b   1.000
_cell.length_c   1.000
_cell.angle_alpha   90.00
_cell.angle_beta   90.00
_cell.angle_gamma   90.00
#
_symmetry.space_group_name_H-M   'P 1'
#
loop_
_entity.id
_entity.type
_entity.pdbx_description
1 polymer ?
#
loop_
_entity_poly.entity_id
_entity_poly.type
_entity_poly.pdbx_seq_one_letter_code
_entity_poly.pdbx_strand_id
1 'polypeptide(L)'
;MRLPIVHHPAFDARFDAKHRFPMSKFSRLAEILVEDRLVGANGFAVPDPAPEGWLCLAHSRTYVEAVLAAAVPRATERAIGFPVDERVALRSRTATGGTVLAARLALRHGLACNTAGGSHHASRTGGAGFSVFNDVAVAASVLLAEGEVGRVLVFDCDVHQGDGTALIFAGTPRVFTLSIHAAKNYPDVKPPSDLDIALPDGTGDADYLAVLRDALERGFAEARPDLVFFNAGVDPHAADRLGRLALSDEGLAERDRRVIGFFRERNVPVAGVIGGGYSTDIEVLSRRHTILHRVATEFV
;
A
#
# COMPACT_ATOMS: atom_id res chain seq x y z
N MET A 1 -9.91 3.22 21.80
CA MET A 1 -8.81 2.22 21.85
C MET A 1 -7.57 2.86 21.21
N ARG A 2 -6.35 2.30 21.32
CA ARG A 2 -5.20 2.82 20.55
C ARG A 2 -5.17 2.15 19.18
N LEU A 3 -4.84 2.91 18.14
CA LEU A 3 -4.64 2.39 16.78
C LEU A 3 -3.51 1.35 16.77
N PRO A 4 -3.76 0.11 16.34
CA PRO A 4 -2.69 -0.83 16.05
C PRO A 4 -1.86 -0.35 14.86
N ILE A 5 -0.56 -0.14 15.08
CA ILE A 5 0.39 0.26 14.03
C ILE A 5 1.45 -0.83 13.91
N VAL A 6 1.64 -1.32 12.68
CA VAL A 6 2.61 -2.36 12.34
C VAL A 6 3.91 -1.72 11.85
N HIS A 7 5.03 -2.14 12.44
CA HIS A 7 6.36 -1.72 11.99
C HIS A 7 7.41 -2.80 12.26
N HIS A 8 8.42 -2.85 11.41
CA HIS A 8 9.61 -3.67 11.62
C HIS A 8 10.86 -2.91 11.12
N PRO A 9 12.00 -2.92 11.83
CA PRO A 9 13.23 -2.28 11.37
C PRO A 9 13.72 -2.74 9.99
N ALA A 10 13.44 -4.00 9.63
CA ALA A 10 13.75 -4.56 8.30
C ALA A 10 12.93 -3.95 7.14
N PHE A 11 11.97 -3.06 7.40
CA PHE A 11 11.27 -2.33 6.33
C PHE A 11 12.22 -1.41 5.54
N ASP A 12 13.39 -1.10 6.11
CA ASP A 12 14.47 -0.36 5.49
C ASP A 12 15.63 -1.28 5.10
N ALA A 13 15.83 -1.46 3.79
CA ALA A 13 16.95 -2.23 3.23
C ALA A 13 18.28 -1.46 3.21
N ARG A 14 18.33 -0.24 3.77
CA ARG A 14 19.49 0.64 3.90
C ARG A 14 20.14 0.97 2.55
N PHE A 15 19.32 1.47 1.63
CA PHE A 15 19.82 2.01 0.36
C PHE A 15 20.65 3.27 0.60
N ASP A 16 21.52 3.59 -0.37
CA ASP A 16 22.21 4.87 -0.38
C ASP A 16 21.19 6.02 -0.38
N ALA A 17 21.47 7.09 0.37
CA ALA A 17 20.56 8.23 0.51
C ALA A 17 20.26 8.93 -0.82
N LYS A 18 21.12 8.78 -1.85
CA LYS A 18 20.94 9.31 -3.20
C LYS A 18 20.16 8.37 -4.12
N HIS A 19 19.79 7.17 -3.65
CA HIS A 19 19.04 6.23 -4.46
C HIS A 19 17.66 6.80 -4.84
N ARG A 20 17.21 6.56 -6.07
CA ARG A 20 15.93 7.10 -6.59
C ARG A 20 14.70 6.68 -5.79
N PHE A 21 14.80 5.55 -5.08
CA PHE A 21 13.79 5.05 -4.16
C PHE A 21 14.20 5.39 -2.71
N PRO A 22 13.44 6.24 -2.01
CA PRO A 22 13.78 6.74 -0.67
C PRO A 22 13.52 5.69 0.42
N MET A 23 14.34 4.63 0.47
CA MET A 23 14.15 3.47 1.36
C MET A 23 14.12 3.85 2.86
N SER A 24 14.89 4.85 3.28
CA SER A 24 14.94 5.27 4.69
C SER A 24 13.64 5.93 5.19
N LYS A 25 12.68 6.23 4.30
CA LYS A 25 11.38 6.78 4.69
C LYS A 25 10.62 5.89 5.68
N PHE A 26 10.78 4.56 5.58
CA PHE A 26 10.07 3.62 6.44
C PHE A 26 10.56 3.69 7.90
N SER A 27 11.88 3.74 8.11
CA SER A 27 12.48 3.92 9.43
C SER A 27 12.11 5.30 9.99
N ARG A 28 12.29 6.35 9.19
CA ARG A 28 12.04 7.72 9.64
C ARG A 28 10.57 7.97 9.96
N LEU A 29 9.65 7.41 9.20
CA LEU A 29 8.21 7.42 9.51
C LEU A 29 7.96 6.84 10.90
N ALA A 30 8.50 5.67 11.22
CA ALA A 30 8.30 5.04 12.52
C ALA A 30 8.88 5.87 13.67
N GLU A 31 10.05 6.48 13.48
CA GLU A 31 10.64 7.41 14.45
C GLU A 31 9.71 8.60 14.72
N ILE A 32 9.18 9.25 13.67
CA ILE A 32 8.26 10.39 13.81
C ILE A 32 7.00 9.98 14.58
N LEU A 33 6.44 8.78 14.31
CA LEU A 33 5.26 8.28 15.04
C LEU A 33 5.54 8.10 16.54
N VAL A 34 6.77 7.75 16.92
CA VAL A 34 7.20 7.65 18.33
C VAL A 34 7.45 9.05 18.92
N GLU A 35 8.15 9.91 18.20
CA GLU A 35 8.43 11.32 18.59
C GLU A 35 7.12 12.06 18.92
N ASP A 36 6.11 11.89 18.07
CA ASP A 36 4.81 12.54 18.20
C ASP A 36 3.83 11.75 19.09
N ARG A 37 4.29 10.67 19.72
CA ARG A 37 3.55 9.86 20.71
C ARG A 37 2.26 9.22 20.16
N LEU A 38 2.18 8.99 18.86
CA LEU A 38 1.11 8.16 18.27
C LEU A 38 1.26 6.70 18.70
N VAL A 39 2.50 6.26 18.94
CA VAL A 39 2.84 4.94 19.44
C VAL A 39 4.00 5.05 20.44
N GLY A 40 4.02 4.18 21.45
CA GLY A 40 5.18 4.09 22.34
C GLY A 40 6.38 3.47 21.63
N ALA A 41 7.59 3.65 22.16
CA ALA A 41 8.82 3.08 21.57
C ALA A 41 8.74 1.56 21.32
N ASN A 42 8.03 0.82 22.19
CA ASN A 42 7.76 -0.61 22.05
C ASN A 42 6.28 -0.91 21.74
N GLY A 43 5.55 0.07 21.20
CA GLY A 43 4.11 -0.01 20.98
C GLY A 43 3.71 -0.53 19.60
N PHE A 44 4.67 -0.76 18.70
CA PHE A 44 4.40 -1.33 17.39
C PHE A 44 4.05 -2.81 17.49
N ALA A 45 3.09 -3.24 16.67
CA ALA A 45 2.93 -4.65 16.36
C ALA A 45 4.03 -5.07 15.38
N VAL A 46 4.81 -6.07 15.76
CA VAL A 46 5.99 -6.51 15.01
C VAL A 46 5.64 -7.76 14.19
N PRO A 47 5.73 -7.72 12.85
CA PRO A 47 5.43 -8.86 11.99
C PRO A 47 6.63 -9.79 11.80
N ASP A 48 6.35 -11.06 11.56
CA ASP A 48 7.31 -11.99 11.00
C ASP A 48 7.41 -11.81 9.46
N PRO A 49 8.56 -12.14 8.84
CA PRO A 49 8.66 -12.22 7.40
C PRO A 49 7.66 -13.22 6.82
N ALA A 50 6.96 -12.82 5.75
CA ALA A 50 6.00 -13.70 5.08
C ALA A 50 6.67 -15.04 4.68
N PRO A 51 6.07 -16.19 5.03
CA PRO A 51 6.54 -17.49 4.59
C PRO A 51 6.30 -17.65 3.08
N GLU A 52 7.10 -18.51 2.45
CA GLU A 52 7.03 -18.78 1.01
C GLU A 52 5.62 -19.16 0.53
N GLY A 53 4.92 -19.98 1.31
CA GLY A 53 3.56 -20.43 0.99
C GLY A 53 2.57 -19.27 0.84
N TRP A 54 2.68 -18.23 1.68
CA TRP A 54 1.85 -17.03 1.55
C TRP A 54 2.17 -16.26 0.26
N LEU A 55 3.46 -16.07 -0.03
CA LEU A 55 3.91 -15.35 -1.23
C LEU A 55 3.42 -16.06 -2.51
N CYS A 56 3.42 -17.40 -2.51
CA CYS A 56 2.97 -18.23 -3.64
C CYS A 56 1.46 -18.16 -3.92
N LEU A 57 0.64 -17.58 -3.03
CA LEU A 57 -0.78 -17.38 -3.31
C LEU A 57 -0.98 -16.31 -4.38
N ALA A 58 -0.22 -15.21 -4.30
CA ALA A 58 -0.30 -14.10 -5.25
C ALA A 58 0.73 -14.22 -6.40
N HIS A 59 1.90 -14.78 -6.12
CA HIS A 59 3.02 -14.87 -7.07
C HIS A 59 3.30 -16.30 -7.52
N SER A 60 3.95 -16.46 -8.67
CA SER A 60 4.40 -17.76 -9.14
C SER A 60 5.53 -18.27 -8.24
N ARG A 61 5.51 -19.58 -7.98
CA ARG A 61 6.55 -20.27 -7.20
C ARG A 61 7.96 -19.95 -7.72
N THR A 62 8.16 -20.00 -9.04
CA THR A 62 9.45 -19.67 -9.66
C THR A 62 9.93 -18.25 -9.34
N TYR A 63 9.03 -17.27 -9.35
CA TYR A 63 9.41 -15.90 -9.01
C TYR A 63 9.73 -15.76 -7.52
N VAL A 64 8.93 -16.36 -6.65
CA VAL A 64 9.16 -16.37 -5.20
C VAL A 64 10.52 -16.99 -4.88
N GLU A 65 10.80 -18.20 -5.39
CA GLU A 65 12.08 -18.90 -5.20
C GLU A 65 13.27 -18.06 -5.67
N ALA A 66 13.15 -17.39 -6.83
CA ALA A 66 14.20 -16.51 -7.34
C ALA A 66 14.46 -15.31 -6.41
N VAL A 67 13.42 -14.69 -5.85
CA VAL A 67 13.58 -13.60 -4.86
C VAL A 67 14.21 -14.12 -3.57
N LEU A 68 13.73 -15.25 -3.04
CA LEU A 68 14.23 -15.83 -1.79
C LEU A 68 15.70 -16.25 -1.90
N ALA A 69 16.13 -16.70 -3.08
CA ALA A 69 17.51 -17.07 -3.35
C ALA A 69 18.40 -15.90 -3.81
N ALA A 70 17.89 -14.65 -3.82
CA ALA A 70 18.57 -13.48 -4.36
C ALA A 70 19.12 -13.70 -5.80
N ALA A 71 18.35 -14.46 -6.60
CA ALA A 71 18.67 -14.89 -7.95
C ALA A 71 17.69 -14.34 -9.00
N VAL A 72 17.11 -13.16 -8.72
CA VAL A 72 16.14 -12.51 -9.61
C VAL A 72 16.82 -12.16 -10.95
N PRO A 73 16.21 -12.52 -12.10
CA PRO A 73 16.77 -12.15 -13.40
C PRO A 73 16.97 -10.64 -13.55
N ARG A 74 18.10 -10.24 -14.16
CA ARG A 74 18.46 -8.81 -14.35
C ARG A 74 17.37 -7.99 -15.04
N ALA A 75 16.60 -8.59 -15.95
CA ALA A 75 15.48 -7.91 -16.61
C ALA A 75 14.38 -7.54 -15.61
N THR A 76 14.05 -8.44 -14.69
CA THR A 76 13.08 -8.20 -13.60
C THR A 76 13.61 -7.19 -12.59
N GLU A 77 14.89 -7.26 -12.21
CA GLU A 77 15.51 -6.23 -11.35
C GLU A 77 15.44 -4.83 -11.98
N ARG A 78 15.61 -4.72 -13.31
CA ARG A 78 15.44 -3.44 -14.03
C ARG A 78 14.00 -2.93 -13.99
N ALA A 79 13.02 -3.83 -14.12
CA ALA A 79 11.61 -3.49 -14.00
C ALA A 79 11.26 -3.03 -12.57
N ILE A 80 11.81 -3.70 -11.55
CA ILE A 80 11.72 -3.29 -10.14
C ILE A 80 12.41 -1.93 -9.94
N GLY A 81 13.54 -1.70 -10.59
CA GLY A 81 14.30 -0.46 -10.50
C GLY A 81 15.47 -0.51 -9.52
N PHE A 82 15.81 -1.70 -8.99
CA PHE A 82 17.00 -1.95 -8.17
C PHE A 82 17.33 -3.47 -8.10
N PRO A 83 18.59 -3.84 -7.79
CA PRO A 83 18.96 -5.22 -7.54
C PRO A 83 18.22 -5.83 -6.34
N VAL A 84 17.92 -7.12 -6.41
CA VAL A 84 17.25 -7.86 -5.32
C VAL A 84 18.28 -8.72 -4.61
N ASP A 85 18.97 -8.12 -3.64
CA ASP A 85 19.86 -8.83 -2.72
C ASP A 85 19.07 -9.41 -1.52
N GLU A 86 19.77 -10.12 -0.62
CA GLU A 86 19.17 -10.72 0.58
C GLU A 86 18.44 -9.69 1.48
N ARG A 87 18.96 -8.45 1.55
CA ARG A 87 18.35 -7.39 2.37
C ARG A 87 17.04 -6.93 1.76
N VAL A 88 17.01 -6.74 0.44
CA VAL A 88 15.79 -6.40 -0.31
C VAL A 88 14.76 -7.52 -0.22
N ALA A 89 15.19 -8.78 -0.33
CA ALA A 89 14.32 -9.94 -0.19
C ALA A 89 13.71 -10.00 1.23
N LEU A 90 14.53 -9.89 2.28
CA LEU A 90 14.06 -9.85 3.67
C LEU A 90 13.10 -8.69 3.91
N ARG A 91 13.45 -7.48 3.47
CA ARG A 91 12.59 -6.29 3.57
C ARG A 91 11.24 -6.54 2.94
N SER A 92 11.23 -7.08 1.72
CA SER A 92 9.99 -7.28 0.95
C SER A 92 9.10 -8.32 1.62
N ARG A 93 9.65 -9.44 2.09
CA ARG A 93 8.90 -10.45 2.86
C ARG A 93 8.34 -9.88 4.16
N THR A 94 9.13 -9.09 4.87
CA THR A 94 8.73 -8.52 6.17
C THR A 94 7.62 -7.49 5.97
N ALA A 95 7.74 -6.61 4.97
CA ALA A 95 6.68 -5.68 4.61
C ALA A 95 5.38 -6.41 4.25
N THR A 96 5.46 -7.51 3.49
CA THR A 96 4.31 -8.37 3.19
C THR A 96 3.69 -8.99 4.43
N GLY A 97 4.50 -9.57 5.33
CA GLY A 97 4.01 -10.08 6.62
C GLY A 97 3.37 -8.99 7.47
N GLY A 98 3.90 -7.77 7.39
CA GLY A 98 3.32 -6.58 8.01
C GLY A 98 1.92 -6.25 7.51
N THR A 99 1.69 -6.34 6.19
CA THR A 99 0.36 -6.11 5.61
C THR A 99 -0.64 -7.20 6.01
N VAL A 100 -0.22 -8.47 6.11
CA VAL A 100 -1.06 -9.55 6.67
C VAL A 100 -1.41 -9.28 8.14
N LEU A 101 -0.41 -8.89 8.95
CA LEU A 101 -0.63 -8.58 10.36
C LEU A 101 -1.57 -7.37 10.54
N ALA A 102 -1.40 -6.32 9.73
CA ALA A 102 -2.28 -5.15 9.74
C ALA A 102 -3.71 -5.55 9.37
N ALA A 103 -3.90 -6.39 8.36
CA ALA A 103 -5.23 -6.91 7.99
C ALA A 103 -5.91 -7.65 9.15
N ARG A 104 -5.19 -8.57 9.81
CA ARG A 104 -5.72 -9.31 10.97
C ARG A 104 -6.01 -8.42 12.16
N LEU A 105 -5.19 -7.41 12.40
CA LEU A 105 -5.44 -6.40 13.44
C LEU A 105 -6.67 -5.54 13.10
N ALA A 106 -6.83 -5.16 11.83
CA ALA A 106 -8.01 -4.42 11.38
C ALA A 106 -9.29 -5.25 11.58
N LEU A 107 -9.29 -6.55 11.25
CA LEU A 107 -10.43 -7.43 11.50
C LEU A 107 -10.82 -7.48 13.00
N ARG A 108 -9.84 -7.43 13.91
CA ARG A 108 -10.08 -7.45 15.36
C ARG A 108 -10.48 -6.10 15.95
N HIS A 109 -9.89 -5.01 15.45
CA HIS A 109 -10.00 -3.68 16.06
C HIS A 109 -10.78 -2.67 15.21
N GLY A 110 -11.21 -3.07 14.02
CA GLY A 110 -11.88 -2.23 13.03
C GLY A 110 -10.94 -1.38 12.17
N LEU A 111 -9.73 -1.09 12.62
CA LEU A 111 -8.73 -0.31 11.90
C LEU A 111 -7.32 -0.68 12.35
N ALA A 112 -6.39 -0.79 11.40
CA ALA A 112 -4.96 -0.90 11.67
C ALA A 112 -4.15 -0.36 10.49
N CYS A 113 -2.93 0.11 10.74
CA CYS A 113 -2.06 0.65 9.70
C CYS A 113 -0.69 -0.03 9.70
N ASN A 114 -0.13 -0.27 8.52
CA ASN A 114 1.25 -0.68 8.34
C ASN A 114 2.10 0.52 7.92
N THR A 115 3.27 0.69 8.53
CA THR A 115 4.23 1.73 8.15
C THR A 115 4.97 1.42 6.84
N ALA A 116 4.72 0.26 6.25
CA ALA A 116 5.15 -0.13 4.90
C ALA A 116 3.95 -0.68 4.11
N GLY A 117 4.24 -1.36 2.99
CA GLY A 117 3.23 -1.96 2.12
C GLY A 117 2.73 -1.02 1.02
N GLY A 118 1.71 -1.48 0.29
CA GLY A 118 1.18 -0.76 -0.89
C GLY A 118 2.04 -0.95 -2.14
N SER A 119 2.80 -2.04 -2.22
CA SER A 119 3.67 -2.40 -3.35
C SER A 119 2.86 -2.97 -4.53
N HIS A 120 1.96 -2.15 -5.07
CA HIS A 120 0.88 -2.55 -5.96
C HIS A 120 1.29 -2.93 -7.40
N HIS A 121 2.55 -2.70 -7.78
CA HIS A 121 3.05 -2.92 -9.15
C HIS A 121 3.54 -4.34 -9.42
N ALA A 122 3.83 -5.11 -8.37
CA ALA A 122 4.31 -6.48 -8.55
C ALA A 122 3.17 -7.36 -9.09
N SER A 123 3.45 -8.05 -10.20
CA SER A 123 2.53 -8.98 -10.86
C SER A 123 2.77 -10.41 -10.37
N ARG A 124 1.97 -11.37 -10.87
CA ARG A 124 2.13 -12.78 -10.53
C ARG A 124 3.53 -13.33 -10.85
N THR A 125 4.17 -12.90 -11.93
CA THR A 125 5.43 -13.49 -12.41
C THR A 125 6.66 -12.60 -12.27
N GLY A 126 6.51 -11.39 -11.73
CA GLY A 126 7.64 -10.49 -11.53
C GLY A 126 7.28 -9.18 -10.85
N GLY A 127 8.28 -8.59 -10.20
CA GLY A 127 8.21 -7.26 -9.61
C GLY A 127 8.39 -6.16 -10.66
N ALA A 128 7.87 -4.98 -10.34
CA ALA A 128 7.94 -3.78 -11.17
C ALA A 128 7.75 -2.52 -10.30
N GLY A 129 8.15 -1.34 -10.78
CA GLY A 129 7.79 -0.06 -10.13
C GLY A 129 8.14 -0.02 -8.63
N PHE A 130 9.36 -0.43 -8.27
CA PHE A 130 9.84 -0.55 -6.88
C PHE A 130 9.14 -1.61 -6.01
N SER A 131 8.20 -2.36 -6.56
CA SER A 131 7.48 -3.44 -5.90
C SER A 131 8.13 -4.78 -6.21
N VAL A 132 8.62 -5.49 -5.18
CA VAL A 132 9.15 -6.85 -5.31
C VAL A 132 8.00 -7.86 -5.18
N PHE A 133 7.30 -7.85 -4.04
CA PHE A 133 6.06 -8.60 -3.85
C PHE A 133 4.89 -7.63 -3.73
N ASN A 134 3.71 -8.05 -4.18
CA ASN A 134 2.47 -7.32 -4.00
C ASN A 134 1.90 -7.70 -2.63
N ASP A 135 2.25 -6.93 -1.62
CA ASP A 135 1.93 -7.24 -0.23
C ASP A 135 0.42 -7.27 0.03
N VAL A 136 -0.34 -6.37 -0.61
CA VAL A 136 -1.81 -6.33 -0.50
C VAL A 136 -2.43 -7.56 -1.16
N ALA A 137 -1.95 -7.94 -2.35
CA ALA A 137 -2.47 -9.13 -3.03
C ALA A 137 -2.13 -10.43 -2.26
N VAL A 138 -0.93 -10.53 -1.67
CA VAL A 138 -0.58 -11.64 -0.79
C VAL A 138 -1.49 -11.65 0.44
N ALA A 139 -1.68 -10.52 1.11
CA ALA A 139 -2.51 -10.45 2.32
C ALA A 139 -3.97 -10.80 2.03
N ALA A 140 -4.57 -10.22 0.99
CA ALA A 140 -5.92 -10.58 0.57
C ALA A 140 -6.03 -12.08 0.27
N SER A 141 -5.06 -12.65 -0.46
CA SER A 141 -5.08 -14.08 -0.81
C SER A 141 -4.93 -14.99 0.41
N VAL A 142 -4.08 -14.64 1.38
CA VAL A 142 -3.93 -15.38 2.66
C VAL A 142 -5.24 -15.40 3.41
N LEU A 143 -5.83 -14.22 3.67
CA LEU A 143 -7.06 -14.11 4.45
C LEU A 143 -8.24 -14.81 3.76
N LEU A 144 -8.31 -14.79 2.43
CA LEU A 144 -9.34 -15.50 1.66
C LEU A 144 -9.16 -17.02 1.68
N ALA A 145 -7.91 -17.50 1.64
CA ALA A 145 -7.56 -18.92 1.67
C ALA A 145 -7.78 -19.54 3.06
N GLU A 146 -7.52 -18.78 4.11
CA GLU A 146 -7.75 -19.19 5.51
C GLU A 146 -9.20 -18.98 5.97
N GLY A 147 -10.04 -18.36 5.14
CA GLY A 147 -11.46 -18.14 5.43
C GLY A 147 -11.72 -17.02 6.46
N GLU A 148 -10.72 -16.18 6.75
CA GLU A 148 -10.86 -15.02 7.64
C GLU A 148 -11.77 -13.94 7.03
N VAL A 149 -11.84 -13.88 5.70
CA VAL A 149 -12.72 -12.98 4.93
C VAL A 149 -13.35 -13.69 3.74
N GLY A 150 -14.55 -13.27 3.35
CA GLY A 150 -15.27 -13.76 2.16
C GLY A 150 -15.03 -12.89 0.93
N ARG A 151 -15.01 -11.56 1.09
CA ARG A 151 -14.78 -10.57 0.04
C ARG A 151 -13.87 -9.45 0.52
N VAL A 152 -13.01 -8.97 -0.37
CA VAL A 152 -12.04 -7.89 -0.10
C VAL A 152 -12.23 -6.78 -1.11
N LEU A 153 -12.10 -5.54 -0.66
CA LEU A 153 -11.92 -4.36 -1.51
C LEU A 153 -10.49 -3.86 -1.38
N VAL A 154 -9.78 -3.73 -2.49
CA VAL A 154 -8.53 -2.97 -2.55
C VAL A 154 -8.87 -1.57 -3.07
N PHE A 155 -8.81 -0.58 -2.18
CA PHE A 155 -9.07 0.81 -2.48
C PHE A 155 -7.73 1.54 -2.64
N ASP A 156 -7.31 1.75 -3.88
CA ASP A 156 -5.99 2.28 -4.22
C ASP A 156 -6.06 3.77 -4.58
N CYS A 157 -5.35 4.58 -3.80
CA CYS A 157 -5.24 6.03 -3.96
C CYS A 157 -3.80 6.50 -4.22
N ASP A 158 -2.89 5.57 -4.52
CA ASP A 158 -1.60 5.90 -5.12
C ASP A 158 -1.81 6.60 -6.48
N VAL A 159 -0.90 7.51 -6.84
CA VAL A 159 -1.02 8.26 -8.10
C VAL A 159 -0.85 7.38 -9.34
N HIS A 160 -0.18 6.22 -9.20
CA HIS A 160 -0.02 5.23 -10.24
C HIS A 160 -1.16 4.22 -10.19
N GLN A 161 -1.49 3.63 -11.35
CA GLN A 161 -2.49 2.57 -11.34
C GLN A 161 -1.90 1.30 -10.70
N GLY A 162 -2.66 0.67 -9.80
CA GLY A 162 -2.30 -0.60 -9.15
C GLY A 162 -2.40 -1.81 -10.08
N ASP A 163 -1.65 -1.77 -11.17
CA ASP A 163 -1.64 -2.73 -12.27
C ASP A 163 -1.32 -4.17 -11.84
N GLY A 164 -0.31 -4.34 -10.98
CA GLY A 164 0.06 -5.64 -10.45
C GLY A 164 -1.10 -6.28 -9.68
N THR A 165 -1.80 -5.47 -8.87
CA THR A 165 -2.98 -5.91 -8.12
C THR A 165 -4.13 -6.30 -9.06
N ALA A 166 -4.43 -5.45 -10.05
CA ALA A 166 -5.46 -5.73 -11.05
C ALA A 166 -5.17 -7.04 -11.82
N LEU A 167 -3.93 -7.23 -12.29
CA LEU A 167 -3.52 -8.44 -13.01
C LEU A 167 -3.60 -9.71 -12.16
N ILE A 168 -3.22 -9.63 -10.87
CA ILE A 168 -3.29 -10.78 -9.97
C ILE A 168 -4.75 -11.21 -9.75
N PHE A 169 -5.69 -10.27 -9.71
CA PHE A 169 -7.09 -10.54 -9.38
C PHE A 169 -8.06 -10.52 -10.56
N ALA A 170 -7.60 -10.38 -11.82
CA ALA A 170 -8.41 -10.29 -13.04
C ALA A 170 -9.45 -11.43 -13.28
N GLY A 171 -9.43 -12.50 -12.49
CA GLY A 171 -10.44 -13.56 -12.49
C GLY A 171 -10.91 -13.99 -11.10
N THR A 172 -10.72 -13.15 -10.08
CA THR A 172 -11.02 -13.46 -8.68
C THR A 172 -12.20 -12.62 -8.18
N PRO A 173 -13.46 -13.07 -8.35
CA PRO A 173 -14.65 -12.26 -8.02
C PRO A 173 -14.83 -11.96 -6.53
N ARG A 174 -13.99 -12.55 -5.67
CA ARG A 174 -13.94 -12.27 -4.23
C ARG A 174 -13.07 -11.05 -3.88
N VAL A 175 -12.33 -10.50 -4.85
CA VAL A 175 -11.51 -9.30 -4.67
C VAL A 175 -11.95 -8.28 -5.69
N PHE A 176 -12.39 -7.11 -5.20
CA PHE A 176 -12.69 -5.96 -6.04
C PHE A 176 -11.50 -4.99 -5.97
N THR A 177 -11.00 -4.58 -7.13
CA THR A 177 -9.86 -3.70 -7.29
C THR A 177 -10.32 -2.35 -7.82
N LEU A 178 -10.08 -1.30 -7.04
CA LEU A 178 -10.44 0.07 -7.36
C LEU A 178 -9.18 0.93 -7.34
N SER A 179 -8.95 1.70 -8.40
CA SER A 179 -7.80 2.60 -8.50
C SER A 179 -8.20 4.01 -8.94
N ILE A 180 -7.83 5.01 -8.13
CA ILE A 180 -7.92 6.44 -8.49
C ILE A 180 -6.50 6.93 -8.79
N HIS A 181 -6.17 7.16 -10.06
CA HIS A 181 -4.80 7.38 -10.50
C HIS A 181 -4.69 8.47 -11.57
N ALA A 182 -3.48 8.97 -11.80
CA ALA A 182 -3.21 9.90 -12.90
C ALA A 182 -3.32 9.19 -14.26
N ALA A 183 -4.15 9.72 -15.16
CA ALA A 183 -4.43 9.12 -16.46
C ALA A 183 -3.16 8.93 -17.31
N LYS A 184 -2.28 9.94 -17.29
CA LYS A 184 -1.05 9.99 -18.09
C LYS A 184 0.19 9.75 -17.23
N ASN A 185 0.16 8.72 -16.38
CA ASN A 185 1.31 8.32 -15.57
C ASN A 185 1.58 6.81 -15.66
N TYR A 186 2.68 6.33 -15.07
CA TYR A 186 3.03 4.91 -15.03
C TYR A 186 1.89 4.07 -14.39
N PRO A 187 1.65 2.84 -14.90
CA PRO A 187 2.23 2.25 -16.10
C PRO A 187 1.65 2.82 -17.40
N ASP A 188 2.43 2.74 -18.47
CA ASP A 188 2.02 3.19 -19.81
C ASP A 188 0.81 2.40 -20.32
N VAL A 189 0.82 1.08 -20.09
CA VAL A 189 -0.30 0.19 -20.37
C VAL A 189 -0.96 -0.14 -19.03
N LYS A 190 -2.20 0.32 -18.85
CA LYS A 190 -2.99 0.05 -17.64
C LYS A 190 -3.90 -1.15 -17.88
N PRO A 191 -3.65 -2.30 -17.26
CA PRO A 191 -4.59 -3.42 -17.29
C PRO A 191 -5.89 -3.00 -16.57
N PRO A 192 -7.05 -3.52 -17.01
CA PRO A 192 -8.32 -3.19 -16.37
C PRO A 192 -8.38 -3.71 -14.93
N SER A 193 -8.75 -2.82 -14.01
CA SER A 193 -9.25 -3.16 -12.67
C SER A 193 -10.78 -3.35 -12.74
N ASP A 194 -11.43 -3.59 -11.60
CA ASP A 194 -12.90 -3.60 -11.53
C ASP A 194 -13.48 -2.17 -11.62
N LEU A 195 -12.78 -1.19 -11.04
CA LEU A 195 -13.09 0.23 -11.20
C LEU A 195 -11.82 1.08 -11.31
N ASP A 196 -11.57 1.60 -12.51
CA ASP A 196 -10.50 2.56 -12.79
C ASP A 196 -11.04 3.97 -12.93
N ILE A 197 -10.45 4.91 -12.19
CA ILE A 197 -10.79 6.33 -12.25
C ILE A 197 -9.52 7.11 -12.61
N ALA A 198 -9.41 7.44 -13.90
CA ALA A 198 -8.27 8.15 -14.45
C ALA A 198 -8.48 9.67 -14.33
N LEU A 199 -7.59 10.34 -13.60
CA LEU A 199 -7.64 11.78 -13.35
C LEU A 199 -6.69 12.56 -14.29
N PRO A 200 -7.08 13.77 -14.74
CA PRO A 200 -6.18 14.62 -15.51
C PRO A 200 -4.99 15.12 -14.68
N ASP A 201 -3.87 15.39 -15.35
CA ASP A 201 -2.70 16.00 -14.73
C ASP A 201 -3.09 17.33 -14.04
N GLY A 202 -2.54 17.59 -12.86
CA GLY A 202 -2.81 18.79 -12.08
C GLY A 202 -4.14 18.80 -11.32
N THR A 203 -4.88 17.68 -11.27
CA THR A 203 -6.08 17.57 -10.42
C THR A 203 -5.72 17.91 -8.97
N GLY A 204 -6.37 18.95 -8.42
CA GLY A 204 -6.18 19.40 -7.04
C GLY A 204 -7.23 18.84 -6.08
N ASP A 205 -7.18 19.31 -4.83
CA ASP A 205 -7.95 18.77 -3.71
C ASP A 205 -9.47 18.69 -3.98
N ALA A 206 -10.08 19.80 -4.42
CA ALA A 206 -11.54 19.86 -4.59
C ALA A 206 -12.05 18.85 -5.62
N ASP A 207 -11.38 18.76 -6.78
CA ASP A 207 -11.75 17.85 -7.86
C ASP A 207 -11.48 16.39 -7.49
N TYR A 208 -10.35 16.11 -6.84
CA TYR A 208 -10.04 14.77 -6.35
C TYR A 208 -11.09 14.29 -5.34
N LEU A 209 -11.41 15.13 -4.35
CA LEU A 209 -12.38 14.80 -3.29
C LEU A 209 -13.81 14.69 -3.81
N ALA A 210 -14.16 15.38 -4.90
CA ALA A 210 -15.46 15.24 -5.56
C ALA A 210 -15.60 13.85 -6.20
N VAL A 211 -14.57 13.39 -6.89
CA VAL A 211 -14.52 12.05 -7.51
C VAL A 211 -14.45 10.94 -6.47
N LEU A 212 -13.70 11.15 -5.38
CA LEU A 212 -13.52 10.18 -4.30
C LEU A 212 -14.86 9.73 -3.71
N ARG A 213 -15.81 10.65 -3.53
CA ARG A 213 -17.14 10.36 -2.96
C ARG A 213 -17.85 9.28 -3.78
N ASP A 214 -17.88 9.43 -5.10
CA ASP A 214 -18.60 8.51 -5.97
C ASP A 214 -17.85 7.16 -6.08
N ALA A 215 -16.51 7.20 -6.01
CA ALA A 215 -15.68 6.00 -5.94
C ALA A 215 -15.95 5.16 -4.68
N LEU A 216 -16.11 5.80 -3.52
CA LEU A 216 -16.41 5.13 -2.25
C LEU A 216 -17.75 4.41 -2.30
N GLU A 217 -18.81 5.08 -2.74
CA GLU A 217 -20.15 4.50 -2.84
C GLU A 217 -20.17 3.30 -3.80
N ARG A 218 -19.55 3.45 -4.98
CA ARG A 218 -19.47 2.35 -5.96
C ARG A 218 -18.64 1.18 -5.46
N GLY A 219 -17.43 1.45 -4.96
CA GLY A 219 -16.54 0.41 -4.42
C GLY A 219 -17.22 -0.39 -3.31
N PHE A 220 -17.94 0.26 -2.40
CA PHE A 220 -18.66 -0.43 -1.34
C PHE A 220 -19.86 -1.23 -1.85
N ALA A 221 -20.70 -0.62 -2.70
CA ALA A 221 -21.91 -1.28 -3.20
C ALA A 221 -21.60 -2.49 -4.08
N GLU A 222 -20.58 -2.41 -4.93
CA GLU A 222 -20.20 -3.47 -5.86
C GLU A 222 -19.40 -4.57 -5.14
N ALA A 223 -18.40 -4.20 -4.32
CA ALA A 223 -17.54 -5.19 -3.64
C ALA A 223 -18.22 -5.87 -2.44
N ARG A 224 -19.09 -5.16 -1.71
CA ARG A 224 -19.67 -5.58 -0.41
C ARG A 224 -18.60 -6.22 0.50
N PRO A 225 -17.51 -5.50 0.82
CA PRO A 225 -16.31 -6.09 1.39
C PRO A 225 -16.47 -6.43 2.87
N ASP A 226 -15.81 -7.51 3.29
CA ASP A 226 -15.62 -7.85 4.71
C ASP A 226 -14.37 -7.17 5.28
N LEU A 227 -13.46 -6.72 4.40
CA LEU A 227 -12.24 -5.99 4.72
C LEU A 227 -11.85 -5.09 3.55
N VAL A 228 -11.37 -3.88 3.87
CA VAL A 228 -10.77 -2.95 2.90
C VAL A 228 -9.26 -2.88 3.13
N PHE A 229 -8.47 -3.09 2.08
CA PHE A 229 -7.09 -2.61 2.03
C PHE A 229 -7.09 -1.22 1.44
N PHE A 230 -6.67 -0.23 2.22
CA PHE A 230 -6.54 1.15 1.78
C PHE A 230 -5.07 1.46 1.47
N ASN A 231 -4.74 1.60 0.19
CA ASN A 231 -3.41 2.04 -0.23
C ASN A 231 -3.37 3.57 -0.26
N ALA A 232 -2.81 4.16 0.79
CA ALA A 232 -2.80 5.61 1.03
C ALA A 232 -1.50 6.26 0.54
N GLY A 233 -1.12 5.96 -0.72
CA GLY A 233 0.03 6.59 -1.38
C GLY A 233 -0.01 8.12 -1.24
N VAL A 234 1.16 8.73 -1.03
CA VAL A 234 1.28 10.20 -0.87
C VAL A 234 1.85 10.88 -2.11
N ASP A 235 2.09 10.11 -3.17
CA ASP A 235 2.53 10.60 -4.47
C ASP A 235 1.46 11.29 -5.33
N PRO A 236 0.16 11.40 -4.96
CA PRO A 236 -0.73 12.38 -5.57
C PRO A 236 -0.39 13.84 -5.20
N HIS A 237 0.51 14.05 -4.24
CA HIS A 237 0.89 15.36 -3.74
C HIS A 237 1.57 16.23 -4.81
N ALA A 238 1.28 17.53 -4.82
CA ALA A 238 1.79 18.49 -5.81
C ALA A 238 3.33 18.59 -5.87
N ALA A 239 4.00 18.29 -4.76
CA ALA A 239 5.47 18.28 -4.66
C ALA A 239 6.10 16.89 -4.85
N ASP A 240 5.32 15.86 -5.22
CA ASP A 240 5.89 14.55 -5.55
C ASP A 240 6.60 14.60 -6.91
N ARG A 241 7.73 13.90 -7.02
CA ARG A 241 8.58 13.88 -8.22
C ARG A 241 8.04 12.97 -9.32
N LEU A 242 7.33 11.91 -8.94
CA LEU A 242 6.79 10.90 -9.85
C LEU A 242 5.27 11.02 -10.00
N GLY A 243 4.62 11.78 -9.13
CA GLY A 243 3.23 12.18 -9.28
C GLY A 243 2.97 13.16 -10.42
N ARG A 244 1.70 13.22 -10.85
CA ARG A 244 1.21 14.20 -11.84
C ARG A 244 -0.06 14.92 -11.38
N LEU A 245 -0.49 14.68 -10.15
CA LEU A 245 -1.62 15.37 -9.52
C LEU A 245 -1.10 16.51 -8.64
N ALA A 246 -2.01 17.29 -8.06
CA ALA A 246 -1.68 18.51 -7.34
C ALA A 246 -2.34 18.57 -5.95
N LEU A 247 -2.42 17.44 -5.24
CA LEU A 247 -3.00 17.45 -3.89
C LEU A 247 -2.07 18.16 -2.90
N SER A 248 -2.67 18.83 -1.92
CA SER A 248 -1.98 19.37 -0.74
C SER A 248 -1.86 18.32 0.37
N ASP A 249 -1.09 18.63 1.42
CA ASP A 249 -1.05 17.80 2.62
C ASP A 249 -2.45 17.75 3.30
N GLU A 250 -3.20 18.87 3.29
CA GLU A 250 -4.58 18.92 3.76
C GLU A 250 -5.53 18.08 2.89
N GLY A 251 -5.34 18.10 1.56
CA GLY A 251 -6.11 17.30 0.61
C GLY A 251 -5.90 15.80 0.81
N LEU A 252 -4.65 15.38 1.02
CA LEU A 252 -4.33 13.99 1.37
C LEU A 252 -4.95 13.59 2.72
N ALA A 253 -4.88 14.45 3.74
CA ALA A 253 -5.49 14.17 5.04
C ALA A 253 -7.00 14.05 4.95
N GLU A 254 -7.65 14.90 4.16
CA GLU A 254 -9.09 14.85 3.94
C GLU A 254 -9.50 13.63 3.11
N ARG A 255 -8.70 13.23 2.11
CA ARG A 255 -8.89 11.96 1.38
C ARG A 255 -8.89 10.79 2.37
N ASP A 256 -7.82 10.67 3.16
CA ASP A 256 -7.66 9.57 4.10
C ASP A 256 -8.80 9.54 5.13
N ARG A 257 -9.25 10.72 5.59
CA ARG A 257 -10.36 10.86 6.54
C ARG A 257 -11.67 10.37 5.95
N ARG A 258 -11.97 10.75 4.70
CA ARG A 258 -13.18 10.30 4.00
C ARG A 258 -13.15 8.81 3.74
N VAL A 259 -12.03 8.26 3.29
CA VAL A 259 -11.92 6.81 3.04
C VAL A 259 -12.11 6.02 4.33
N ILE A 260 -11.31 6.34 5.36
CA ILE A 260 -11.37 5.61 6.64
C ILE A 260 -12.75 5.79 7.28
N GLY A 261 -13.25 7.02 7.39
CA GLY A 261 -14.55 7.31 7.99
C GLY A 261 -15.70 6.59 7.29
N PHE A 262 -15.72 6.61 5.96
CA PHE A 262 -16.77 5.97 5.17
C PHE A 262 -16.95 4.48 5.51
N PHE A 263 -15.84 3.74 5.58
CA PHE A 263 -15.87 2.30 5.89
C PHE A 263 -16.07 2.03 7.39
N ARG A 264 -15.47 2.83 8.26
CA ARG A 264 -15.60 2.68 9.72
C ARG A 264 -17.04 2.92 10.19
N GLU A 265 -17.71 3.93 9.67
CA GLU A 265 -19.14 4.22 9.94
C GLU A 265 -20.06 3.05 9.54
N ARG A 266 -19.63 2.25 8.56
CA ARG A 266 -20.35 1.07 8.07
C ARG A 266 -19.89 -0.23 8.73
N ASN A 267 -19.06 -0.15 9.78
CA ASN A 267 -18.45 -1.27 10.48
C ASN A 267 -17.62 -2.21 9.58
N VAL A 268 -17.06 -1.69 8.49
CA VAL A 268 -16.13 -2.43 7.64
C VAL A 268 -14.70 -2.20 8.15
N PRO A 269 -13.96 -3.25 8.50
CA PRO A 269 -12.55 -3.17 8.84
C PRO A 269 -11.69 -2.55 7.74
N VAL A 270 -10.72 -1.71 8.12
CA VAL A 270 -9.77 -1.08 7.19
C VAL A 270 -8.33 -1.38 7.59
N ALA A 271 -7.55 -1.91 6.65
CA ALA A 271 -6.11 -2.09 6.78
C ALA A 271 -5.40 -1.07 5.87
N GLY A 272 -4.79 -0.05 6.49
CA GLY A 272 -4.05 0.99 5.77
C GLY A 272 -2.61 0.59 5.48
N VAL A 273 -2.13 0.87 4.27
CA VAL A 273 -0.71 0.77 3.86
C VAL A 273 -0.28 2.07 3.18
N ILE A 274 1.02 2.39 3.22
CA ILE A 274 1.48 3.75 2.89
C ILE A 274 1.77 4.04 1.41
N GLY A 275 1.93 3.01 0.57
CA GLY A 275 2.12 3.17 -0.88
C GLY A 275 3.33 4.01 -1.32
N GLY A 276 3.18 4.64 -2.49
CA GLY A 276 4.15 5.48 -3.16
C GLY A 276 4.35 6.86 -2.52
N GLY A 277 5.44 7.51 -2.91
CA GLY A 277 5.92 8.78 -2.35
C GLY A 277 7.43 8.91 -2.55
N TYR A 278 7.85 9.95 -3.26
CA TYR A 278 9.17 10.01 -3.92
C TYR A 278 9.87 11.37 -3.85
N SER A 279 9.45 12.24 -2.92
CA SER A 279 10.20 13.45 -2.58
C SER A 279 11.63 13.11 -2.13
N THR A 280 12.59 13.98 -2.46
CA THR A 280 14.01 13.80 -2.11
C THR A 280 14.30 14.17 -0.66
N ASP A 281 13.43 14.96 -0.02
CA ASP A 281 13.54 15.28 1.39
C ASP A 281 12.85 14.17 2.20
N ILE A 282 13.67 13.34 2.87
CA ILE A 282 13.20 12.21 3.67
C ILE A 282 12.35 12.67 4.86
N GLU A 283 12.67 13.81 5.47
CA GLU A 283 11.90 14.31 6.61
C GLU A 283 10.50 14.72 6.15
N VAL A 284 10.41 15.52 5.08
CA VAL A 284 9.13 15.96 4.50
C VAL A 284 8.32 14.75 4.02
N LEU A 285 8.96 13.82 3.31
CA LEU A 285 8.30 12.61 2.80
C LEU A 285 7.76 11.73 3.93
N SER A 286 8.57 11.51 4.96
CA SER A 286 8.19 10.65 6.09
C SER A 286 7.07 11.29 6.89
N ARG A 287 7.12 12.61 7.13
CA ARG A 287 6.02 13.36 7.75
C ARG A 287 4.73 13.25 6.94
N ARG A 288 4.80 13.35 5.61
CA ARG A 288 3.62 13.17 4.75
C ARG A 288 3.02 11.77 4.89
N HIS A 289 3.83 10.72 4.95
CA HIS A 289 3.32 9.37 5.21
C HIS A 289 2.74 9.18 6.63
N THR A 290 3.00 10.09 7.58
CA THR A 290 2.29 10.06 8.88
C THR A 290 0.83 10.45 8.77
N ILE A 291 0.39 11.09 7.66
CA ILE A 291 -1.00 11.53 7.45
C ILE A 291 -1.97 10.37 7.68
N LEU A 292 -1.76 9.22 7.01
CA LEU A 292 -2.56 8.00 7.18
C LEU A 292 -2.72 7.65 8.67
N HIS A 293 -1.62 7.61 9.40
CA HIS A 293 -1.58 7.17 10.79
C HIS A 293 -2.26 8.17 11.72
N ARG A 294 -2.05 9.48 11.52
CA ARG A 294 -2.71 10.54 12.28
C ARG A 294 -4.21 10.54 12.06
N VAL A 295 -4.63 10.51 10.82
CA VAL A 295 -6.06 10.48 10.48
C VAL A 295 -6.70 9.22 11.03
N ALA A 296 -6.04 8.06 10.92
CA ALA A 296 -6.53 6.81 11.49
C ALA A 296 -6.75 6.88 13.02
N THR A 297 -5.99 7.69 13.76
CA THR A 297 -6.22 7.86 15.22
C THR A 297 -7.52 8.59 15.55
N GLU A 298 -8.14 9.27 14.59
CA GLU A 298 -9.44 9.93 14.77
C GLU A 298 -10.62 8.91 14.83
N PHE A 299 -10.39 7.64 14.46
CA PHE A 299 -11.43 6.62 14.26
C PHE A 299 -11.29 5.37 15.16
N VAL A 300 -10.52 5.45 16.25
CA VAL A 300 -10.22 4.32 17.18
C VAL A 300 -10.62 4.52 18.63
#